data_AF-H3NNA5-F1
#
_entry.id   AF-H3NNA5-F1
#
_cell.length_a   1.000
_cell.length_b   1.000
_cell.length_c   1.000
_cell.angle_alpha   90.00
_cell.angle_beta   90.00
_cell.angle_gamma   90.00
#
_symmetry.space_group_name_H-M   'P 1'
#
loop_
_entity.id
_entity.type
_entity.pdbx_description
1 polymer ?
#
loop_
_entity_poly.entity_id
_entity_poly.type
_entity_poly.pdbx_seq_one_letter_code
_entity_poly.pdbx_strand_id
1 'polypeptide(L)'
;TSISIVLLADGEETDQKLVLTKENNWSGQFTGLDEYKDGKKIVYTIREEKVKGYTSEITGNQEDSFVVTNRHKPKTPPKTPNTGDDTNIVLYAGVGLVGVIVLLFISYKKKEINN
;
A
#
# COMPACT_ATOMS: atom_id res chain seq x y z
N THR A 1 -0.50 -23.10 -1.62
CA THR A 1 -0.56 -22.01 -0.63
C THR A 1 -1.63 -22.33 0.37
N SER A 2 -1.36 -22.14 1.65
CA SER A 2 -2.29 -22.42 2.73
C SER A 2 -2.16 -21.34 3.80
N ILE A 3 -3.23 -21.12 4.54
CA ILE A 3 -3.25 -20.30 5.76
C ILE A 3 -3.77 -21.15 6.91
N SER A 4 -3.31 -20.85 8.13
CA SER A 4 -3.76 -21.54 9.34
C SER A 4 -4.56 -20.60 10.22
N ILE A 5 -5.76 -21.03 10.61
CA ILE A 5 -6.65 -20.34 11.53
C ILE A 5 -6.70 -21.11 12.84
N VAL A 6 -6.46 -20.42 13.94
CA VAL A 6 -6.52 -20.94 15.31
C VAL A 6 -7.83 -20.47 15.95
N LEU A 7 -8.53 -21.37 16.63
CA LEU A 7 -9.71 -21.04 17.43
C LEU A 7 -9.29 -20.60 18.84
N LEU A 8 -9.91 -19.53 19.33
CA LEU A 8 -9.72 -19.03 20.69
C LEU A 8 -11.04 -19.14 21.46
N ALA A 9 -10.97 -19.60 22.71
CA ALA A 9 -12.08 -19.64 23.65
C ALA A 9 -11.80 -18.66 24.78
N ASP A 10 -12.68 -17.68 24.99
CA ASP A 10 -12.53 -16.60 25.97
C ASP A 10 -11.18 -15.84 25.85
N GLY A 11 -10.64 -15.77 24.63
CA GLY A 11 -9.37 -15.13 24.32
C GLY A 11 -8.12 -16.01 24.49
N GLU A 12 -8.28 -17.28 24.90
CA GLU A 12 -7.18 -18.24 25.01
C GLU A 12 -7.16 -19.19 23.80
N GLU A 13 -5.96 -19.52 23.30
CA GLU A 13 -5.80 -20.44 22.17
C GLU A 13 -6.22 -21.86 22.56
N THR A 14 -6.96 -22.50 21.67
CA THR A 14 -7.33 -23.92 21.78
C THR A 14 -6.42 -24.80 20.92
N ASP A 15 -6.56 -26.12 21.06
CA ASP A 15 -5.86 -27.09 20.21
C ASP A 15 -6.49 -27.22 18.80
N GLN A 16 -7.63 -26.55 18.55
CA GLN A 16 -8.31 -26.63 17.26
C GLN A 16 -7.73 -25.64 16.26
N LYS A 17 -7.35 -26.16 15.08
CA LYS A 17 -6.87 -25.37 13.95
C LYS A 17 -7.54 -25.79 12.65
N LEU A 18 -7.77 -24.82 11.77
CA LEU A 18 -8.17 -25.04 10.39
C LEU A 18 -7.04 -24.67 9.45
N VAL A 19 -6.85 -25.48 8.42
CA VAL A 19 -5.96 -25.16 7.30
C VAL A 19 -6.83 -24.84 6.10
N LEU A 20 -6.79 -23.58 5.66
CA LEU A 20 -7.55 -23.11 4.51
C LEU A 20 -6.65 -23.10 3.28
N THR A 21 -7.16 -23.65 2.19
CA THR A 21 -6.42 -23.85 0.94
C THR A 21 -7.33 -23.58 -0.25
N LYS A 22 -6.78 -23.64 -1.47
CA LYS A 22 -7.60 -23.48 -2.67
C LYS A 22 -8.62 -24.62 -2.82
N GLU A 23 -8.24 -25.84 -2.42
CA GLU A 23 -9.03 -27.06 -2.56
C GLU A 23 -10.30 -27.03 -1.72
N ASN A 24 -10.26 -26.39 -0.53
CA ASN A 24 -11.45 -26.16 0.29
C ASN A 24 -12.08 -24.77 0.08
N ASN A 25 -11.76 -24.10 -1.03
CA ASN A 25 -12.27 -22.77 -1.37
C ASN A 25 -12.05 -21.74 -0.26
N TRP A 26 -10.96 -21.87 0.51
CA TRP A 26 -10.62 -21.01 1.64
C TRP A 26 -11.71 -20.96 2.72
N SER A 27 -12.46 -22.04 2.90
CA SER A 27 -13.51 -22.15 3.92
C SER A 27 -13.35 -23.39 4.79
N GLY A 28 -13.92 -23.31 5.99
CA GLY A 28 -13.89 -24.37 6.99
C GLY A 28 -14.75 -23.99 8.18
N GLN A 29 -14.99 -24.94 9.07
CA GLN A 29 -15.79 -24.75 10.27
C GLN A 29 -15.17 -25.50 11.45
N PHE A 30 -15.24 -24.91 12.63
CA PHE A 30 -14.98 -25.60 13.90
C PHE A 30 -16.28 -26.27 14.35
N THR A 31 -16.20 -27.50 14.87
CA THR A 31 -17.36 -28.27 15.32
C THR A 31 -17.10 -28.88 16.68
N GLY A 32 -18.16 -29.28 17.39
CA GLY A 32 -18.03 -29.86 18.73
C GLY A 32 -17.49 -28.86 19.74
N LEU A 33 -17.92 -27.60 19.66
CA LEU A 33 -17.54 -26.54 20.59
C LEU A 33 -18.51 -26.54 21.78
N ASP A 34 -17.96 -26.50 22.99
CA ASP A 34 -18.76 -26.35 24.20
C ASP A 34 -19.39 -24.95 24.23
N GLU A 35 -20.65 -24.84 24.64
CA GLU A 35 -21.32 -23.54 24.75
C GLU A 35 -21.00 -22.84 26.09
N TYR A 36 -20.74 -23.62 27.14
CA TYR A 36 -20.50 -23.12 28.49
C TYR A 36 -19.28 -23.79 29.12
N LYS A 37 -18.52 -23.02 29.91
CA LYS A 37 -17.44 -23.48 30.79
C LYS A 37 -17.65 -22.86 32.16
N ASP A 38 -17.63 -23.69 33.21
CA ASP A 38 -17.83 -23.27 34.60
C ASP A 38 -19.09 -22.41 34.82
N GLY A 39 -20.18 -22.73 34.10
CA GLY A 39 -21.46 -22.02 34.18
C GLY A 39 -21.50 -20.66 33.48
N LYS A 40 -20.45 -20.28 32.73
CA LYS A 40 -20.40 -19.06 31.90
C LYS A 40 -20.38 -19.43 30.42
N LYS A 41 -21.08 -18.63 29.60
CA LYS A 41 -21.08 -18.80 28.15
C LYS A 41 -19.69 -18.47 27.60
N ILE A 42 -19.16 -19.34 26.74
CA ILE A 42 -17.85 -19.17 26.12
C ILE A 42 -17.98 -18.19 24.95
N VAL A 43 -17.01 -17.29 24.81
CA VAL A 43 -16.88 -16.40 23.64
C VAL A 43 -15.78 -16.92 22.73
N TYR A 44 -16.17 -17.38 21.55
CA TYR A 44 -15.23 -17.85 20.54
C TYR A 44 -14.80 -16.73 19.61
N THR A 45 -13.50 -16.69 19.33
CA THR A 45 -12.89 -15.83 18.31
C THR A 45 -11.87 -16.62 17.51
N ILE A 46 -11.33 -16.04 16.43
CA ILE A 46 -10.30 -16.69 15.63
C ILE A 46 -9.06 -15.82 15.48
N ARG A 47 -7.91 -16.45 15.25
CA ARG A 47 -6.65 -15.80 14.91
C ARG A 47 -6.03 -16.46 13.69
N GLU A 48 -5.52 -15.67 12.77
CA GLU A 48 -4.67 -16.18 11.70
C GLU A 48 -3.20 -16.29 12.14
N GLU A 49 -2.52 -17.36 11.77
CA GLU A 49 -1.06 -17.43 11.87
C GLU A 49 -0.39 -16.48 10.88
N LYS A 50 0.64 -15.76 11.34
CA LYS A 50 1.26 -14.67 10.58
C LYS A 50 1.75 -15.12 9.20
N VAL A 51 1.19 -14.55 8.14
CA VAL A 51 1.65 -14.73 6.76
C VAL A 51 2.65 -13.64 6.39
N LYS A 52 3.88 -14.03 6.01
CA LYS A 52 4.95 -13.07 5.68
C LYS A 52 4.57 -12.20 4.48
N GLY A 53 4.65 -10.88 4.65
CA GLY A 53 4.37 -9.90 3.58
C GLY A 53 2.89 -9.48 3.48
N TYR A 54 2.03 -10.05 4.32
CA TYR A 54 0.61 -9.72 4.38
C TYR A 54 0.24 -9.07 5.71
N THR A 55 -0.79 -8.23 5.66
CA THR A 55 -1.51 -7.72 6.83
C THR A 55 -2.89 -8.36 6.84
N SER A 56 -3.28 -8.91 7.99
CA SER A 56 -4.54 -9.62 8.18
C SER A 56 -5.56 -8.73 8.90
N GLU A 57 -6.82 -8.85 8.52
CA GLU A 57 -7.98 -8.24 9.16
C GLU A 57 -9.07 -9.29 9.31
N ILE A 58 -9.61 -9.43 10.52
CA ILE A 58 -10.66 -10.41 10.84
C ILE A 58 -11.94 -9.66 11.17
N THR A 59 -13.03 -10.01 10.50
CA THR A 59 -14.36 -9.45 10.73
C THR A 59 -15.37 -10.55 11.04
N GLY A 60 -16.54 -10.16 11.56
CA GLY A 60 -17.61 -11.10 11.94
C GLY A 60 -17.55 -11.51 13.41
N ASN A 61 -18.36 -12.52 13.75
CA ASN A 61 -18.54 -13.02 15.12
C ASN A 61 -18.93 -14.51 15.10
N GLN A 62 -19.08 -15.11 16.28
CA GLN A 62 -19.41 -16.53 16.45
C GLN A 62 -20.88 -16.85 16.09
N GLU A 63 -21.79 -15.88 16.10
CA GLU A 63 -23.21 -16.07 15.79
C GLU A 63 -23.46 -16.15 14.28
N ASP A 64 -22.69 -15.42 13.47
CA ASP A 64 -22.81 -15.37 12.02
C ASP A 64 -21.74 -16.25 11.36
N SER A 65 -20.51 -15.74 11.29
CA SER A 65 -19.32 -16.35 10.71
C SER A 65 -18.15 -15.38 10.82
N PHE A 66 -16.93 -15.87 10.68
CA PHE A 66 -15.73 -15.04 10.57
C PHE A 66 -15.22 -14.95 9.12
N VAL A 67 -14.69 -13.78 8.76
CA VAL A 67 -14.01 -13.55 7.47
C VAL A 67 -12.62 -13.00 7.72
N VAL A 68 -11.61 -13.63 7.08
CA VAL A 68 -10.20 -13.21 7.16
C VAL A 68 -9.79 -12.58 5.84
N THR A 69 -9.37 -11.32 5.87
CA THR A 69 -8.90 -10.57 4.69
C THR A 69 -7.40 -10.32 4.77
N ASN A 70 -6.66 -10.85 3.81
CA ASN A 70 -5.22 -10.67 3.70
C ASN A 70 -4.86 -9.61 2.64
N ARG A 71 -4.16 -8.55 3.06
CA ARG A 71 -3.67 -7.48 2.17
C ARG A 71 -2.16 -7.51 2.04
N HIS A 72 -1.67 -7.72 0.82
CA HIS A 72 -0.25 -7.58 0.50
C HIS A 72 0.10 -6.10 0.32
N LYS A 73 1.13 -5.62 1.04
CA LYS A 73 1.72 -4.30 0.75
C LYS A 73 2.95 -4.50 -0.14
N PRO A 74 2.89 -4.13 -1.43
CA PRO A 74 4.07 -4.21 -2.28
C PRO A 74 5.17 -3.32 -1.73
N LYS A 75 6.42 -3.75 -1.87
CA LYS A 75 7.57 -2.88 -1.60
C LYS A 75 7.45 -1.66 -2.53
N THR A 76 7.58 -0.46 -1.98
CA THR A 76 7.74 0.74 -2.80
C THR A 76 8.96 0.55 -3.69
N PRO A 77 8.83 0.72 -5.03
CA PRO A 77 9.99 0.70 -5.89
C PRO A 77 10.97 1.82 -5.46
N PRO A 78 12.29 1.64 -5.65
CA PRO A 78 13.25 2.69 -5.38
C PRO A 78 12.89 3.95 -6.16
N LYS A 79 13.10 5.13 -5.56
CA LYS A 79 12.98 6.40 -6.30
C LYS A 79 13.90 6.34 -7.50
N THR A 80 13.35 6.50 -8.70
CA THR A 80 14.15 6.64 -9.92
C THR A 80 14.99 7.93 -9.83
N PRO A 81 16.23 7.94 -10.34
CA PRO A 81 17.00 9.19 -10.45
C PRO A 81 16.22 10.19 -11.32
N ASN A 82 16.37 11.48 -11.04
CA ASN A 82 15.86 12.52 -11.94
C ASN A 82 16.71 12.48 -13.22
N THR A 83 16.16 11.93 -14.30
CA THR A 83 16.79 11.89 -15.64
C THR A 83 16.14 12.90 -16.59
N GLY A 84 15.38 13.87 -16.07
CA GLY A 84 14.81 14.96 -16.85
C GLY A 84 15.81 16.11 -17.02
N ASP A 85 15.72 16.81 -18.15
CA ASP A 85 16.50 18.02 -18.38
C ASP A 85 16.01 19.17 -17.48
N ASP A 86 16.82 19.57 -16.52
CA ASP A 86 16.55 20.71 -15.62
C ASP A 86 16.85 22.08 -16.29
N THR A 87 16.63 22.19 -17.62
CA THR A 87 17.03 23.38 -18.40
C THR A 87 16.18 24.61 -18.03
N ASN A 88 16.83 25.68 -17.58
CA ASN A 88 16.16 26.96 -17.28
C ASN A 88 15.95 27.77 -18.58
N ILE A 89 14.82 27.53 -19.25
CA ILE A 89 14.43 28.21 -20.50
C ILE A 89 14.35 29.74 -20.32
N VAL A 90 13.96 30.23 -19.13
CA VAL A 90 13.84 31.68 -18.85
C VAL A 90 15.20 32.36 -18.91
N LEU A 91 16.27 31.72 -18.42
CA LEU A 91 17.63 32.26 -18.48
C LEU A 91 18.10 32.41 -19.93
N TYR A 92 17.90 31.39 -20.77
CA TYR A 92 18.32 31.42 -22.17
C TYR A 92 17.48 32.39 -23.02
N ALA A 93 16.16 32.46 -22.78
CA ALA A 93 15.30 33.46 -23.40
C ALA A 93 15.72 34.89 -23.04
N GLY A 94 16.10 35.11 -21.78
CA GLY A 94 16.65 36.40 -21.30
C GLY A 94 17.96 36.79 -21.98
N VAL A 95 18.92 35.87 -22.07
CA VAL A 95 20.21 36.10 -22.76
C VAL A 95 19.99 36.42 -24.25
N GLY A 96 19.09 35.70 -24.92
CA GLY A 96 18.74 35.97 -26.31
C GLY A 96 18.16 37.36 -26.53
N LEU A 97 17.24 37.80 -25.67
CA LEU A 97 16.60 39.12 -25.73
C LEU A 97 17.62 40.26 -25.55
N VAL A 98 18.56 40.14 -24.60
CA VAL A 98 19.62 41.13 -24.39
C VAL A 98 20.52 41.23 -25.61
N GLY A 99 20.89 40.10 -26.22
CA GLY A 99 21.66 40.07 -27.46
C GLY A 99 20.99 40.82 -28.60
N VAL A 100 19.67 40.63 -28.80
CA VAL A 100 18.89 41.36 -29.81
C VAL A 100 18.86 42.86 -29.53
N ILE A 101 18.68 43.28 -28.27
CA ILE A 101 18.68 44.70 -27.88
C ILE A 101 20.03 45.36 -28.18
N VAL A 102 21.15 44.69 -27.88
CA VAL A 102 22.49 45.19 -28.19
C VAL A 102 22.70 45.34 -29.69
N LEU A 103 22.28 44.36 -30.49
CA LEU A 103 22.37 44.43 -31.95
C LEU A 103 21.53 45.58 -32.53
N LEU A 104 20.33 45.81 -32.00
CA LEU A 104 19.48 46.94 -32.39
C LEU A 104 20.12 48.28 -32.01
N PHE A 105 20.72 48.39 -30.83
CA PHE A 105 21.42 49.60 -30.39
C PHE A 105 22.63 49.92 -31.26
N ILE A 106 23.45 48.92 -31.59
CA ILE A 106 24.59 49.06 -32.52
C ILE A 106 24.10 49.52 -33.90
N SER A 107 23.03 48.90 -34.41
CA SER A 107 22.45 49.25 -35.71
C SER A 107 21.91 50.68 -35.73
N TYR A 108 21.27 51.11 -34.64
CA TYR A 108 20.78 52.47 -34.47
C TYR A 108 21.92 53.50 -34.45
N LYS A 109 22.98 53.26 -33.66
CA LYS A 109 24.15 54.13 -33.61
C LYS A 109 24.88 54.23 -34.95
N LYS A 110 24.97 53.13 -35.70
CA LYS A 110 25.54 53.14 -37.06
C LYS A 110 24.73 53.99 -38.03
N LYS A 111 23.40 54.00 -37.91
CA LYS A 111 22.52 54.83 -38.75
C LYS A 111 22.64 56.33 -38.40
N GLU A 112 22.76 56.67 -37.12
CA GLU A 112 22.95 58.05 -36.64
C GLU A 112 24.29 58.65 -37.12
N ILE A 113 25.37 57.85 -37.17
CA ILE A 113 26.69 58.29 -37.65
C ILE A 113 26.73 58.50 -39.18
N ASN A 114 25.92 57.73 -39.92
CA ASN A 114 25.93 57.71 -41.39
C ASN A 114 24.95 58.70 -42.03
N ASN A 115 24.31 59.57 -41.25
CA ASN A 115 23.30 60.55 -41.68
C ASN A 115 23.71 61.97 -41.28
#